data_AF-A0A4V2Y2K7-F1
#
_entry.id   AF-A0A4V2Y2K7-F1
#
_cell.length_a   1.000
_cell.length_b   1.000
_cell.length_c   1.000
_cell.angle_alpha   90.00
_cell.angle_beta   90.00
_cell.angle_gamma   90.00
#
_symmetry.space_group_name_H-M   'P 1'
#
loop_
_entity.id
_entity.type
_entity.pdbx_description
1 polymer ?
#
loop_
_entity_poly.entity_id
_entity_poly.type
_entity_poly.pdbx_seq_one_letter_code
_entity_poly.pdbx_strand_id
1 'polypeptide(L)'
;MRDGVALVADVYAAGPDPAPRPVLLERTPYGRRKPRGSDGALGSWNPPPPEAVCRRFVERGYHVVRQDCRGRGDSGGEFVKYLNEAEDGYDTVEWIAAQPWCDGRVATMGVSYAAHTQSALASLGAPSLAAMFLDSGGFASAYETGVRLGGAFELKQATWAFARAKTSARTLADPVRGAALESESIEEWFRRLPWRRGHSPLRHAPEYEDYLFEQWEHGRFGPYWRQLGIYGRGRFDRFPDVPSLHVSSWYDPYIRTAVENFHELGARKTSPAYLVLGPWTHGRRSVSYAGDVDFGPEATLDGNLAADYVEFRANWFDARLSPTPSNDPAVRYFRMGGGSGRRDADGRLDHGGRWLTSATWPPEGTHPTEFHLTADGGLTPEPRALAGYLEYDHDPGDPVPTIGGQVTSGEPVMVGGAFDQRPDERTFRLTASRLPLDSRADVLTFQTAPLEHDVVVAGPVVATLAVSSSAADTDFTVKLVDVHPPNADYPAGFAMNLTDGILRCRYRDSFETPSPLEPGRVYEVRVEAPDTANLFARGHRIRVDIASSNFPRFDVNSGTGADETTDRRRVVATNRVFVDGRSTVTLHVLAEEPR
;
A
#
# COMPACT_ATOMS: atom_id res chain seq x y z
N MET A 1 -2.39 -4.53 -30.86
CA MET A 1 -3.44 -4.97 -29.92
C MET A 1 -4.69 -5.32 -30.71
N ARG A 2 -5.67 -6.01 -30.12
CA ARG A 2 -6.90 -6.49 -30.77
C ARG A 2 -7.73 -5.39 -31.45
N ASP A 3 -7.56 -4.16 -31.00
CA ASP A 3 -8.21 -2.95 -31.52
C ASP A 3 -7.36 -2.19 -32.56
N GLY A 4 -6.23 -2.76 -32.99
CA GLY A 4 -5.32 -2.16 -33.98
C GLY A 4 -4.30 -1.17 -33.40
N VAL A 5 -4.38 -0.80 -32.12
CA VAL A 5 -3.37 0.07 -31.50
C VAL A 5 -2.05 -0.67 -31.35
N ALA A 6 -0.96 0.00 -31.73
CA ALA A 6 0.40 -0.50 -31.57
C ALA A 6 1.00 -0.07 -30.22
N LEU A 7 1.50 -1.05 -29.46
CA LEU A 7 2.30 -0.83 -28.27
C LEU A 7 3.77 -1.12 -28.59
N VAL A 8 4.67 -0.30 -28.06
CA VAL A 8 6.10 -0.40 -28.35
C VAL A 8 6.79 -1.18 -27.23
N ALA A 9 7.60 -2.16 -27.64
CA ALA A 9 8.41 -2.97 -26.75
C ALA A 9 9.85 -3.09 -27.25
N ASP A 10 10.79 -3.20 -26.32
CA ASP A 10 12.17 -3.60 -26.60
C ASP A 10 12.35 -5.08 -26.20
N VAL A 11 12.98 -5.87 -27.08
CA VAL A 11 13.29 -7.29 -26.84
C VAL A 11 14.79 -7.43 -26.59
N TYR A 12 15.14 -8.03 -25.45
CA TYR A 12 16.52 -8.29 -25.03
C TYR A 12 16.80 -9.79 -25.13
N ALA A 13 17.78 -10.17 -25.94
CA ALA A 13 18.11 -11.56 -26.26
C ALA A 13 19.61 -11.75 -26.53
N ALA A 14 20.07 -13.01 -26.54
CA ALA A 14 21.46 -13.38 -26.81
C ALA A 14 21.79 -13.40 -28.32
N GLY A 15 21.73 -12.24 -28.98
CA GLY A 15 22.03 -12.07 -30.42
C GLY A 15 20.79 -11.83 -31.29
N PRO A 16 20.99 -11.64 -32.61
CA PRO A 16 19.93 -11.20 -33.53
C PRO A 16 18.91 -12.29 -33.89
N ASP A 17 19.32 -13.56 -33.94
CA ASP A 17 18.47 -14.73 -34.24
C ASP A 17 18.50 -15.72 -33.07
N PRO A 18 17.92 -15.36 -31.91
CA PRO A 18 18.05 -16.15 -30.71
C PRO A 18 17.21 -17.43 -30.77
N ALA A 19 17.73 -18.51 -30.18
CA ALA A 19 16.98 -19.75 -29.99
C ALA A 19 15.74 -19.54 -29.09
N PRO A 20 14.69 -20.38 -29.23
CA PRO A 20 13.51 -20.36 -28.37
C PRO A 20 13.87 -20.51 -26.88
N ARG A 21 13.39 -19.58 -26.05
CA ARG A 21 13.58 -19.56 -24.59
C ARG A 21 12.32 -19.03 -23.88
N PRO A 22 12.16 -19.27 -22.57
CA PRO A 22 11.13 -18.61 -21.80
C PRO A 22 11.38 -17.09 -21.78
N VAL A 23 10.29 -16.31 -21.76
CA VAL A 23 10.35 -14.85 -21.86
C VAL A 23 9.86 -14.20 -20.57
N LEU A 24 10.61 -13.24 -20.04
CA LEU A 24 10.19 -12.38 -18.92
C LEU A 24 9.60 -11.07 -19.47
N LEU A 25 8.35 -10.78 -19.14
CA LEU A 25 7.63 -9.58 -19.57
C LEU A 25 7.50 -8.57 -18.41
N GLU A 26 7.94 -7.34 -18.65
CA GLU A 26 7.62 -6.17 -17.81
C GLU A 26 6.81 -5.16 -18.65
N ARG A 27 5.53 -4.94 -18.28
CA ARG A 27 4.69 -3.86 -18.84
C ARG A 27 4.68 -2.67 -17.89
N THR A 28 4.88 -1.45 -18.40
CA THR A 28 5.09 -0.30 -17.52
C THR A 28 4.63 1.04 -18.11
N PRO A 29 4.03 1.94 -17.31
CA PRO A 29 3.70 3.30 -17.75
C PRO A 29 4.85 4.29 -17.54
N TYR A 30 6.01 3.81 -17.10
CA TYR A 30 7.14 4.62 -16.63
C TYR A 30 8.27 4.75 -17.66
N GLY A 31 8.08 4.30 -18.90
CA GLY A 31 9.10 4.30 -19.94
C GLY A 31 9.93 3.02 -19.94
N ARG A 32 9.83 2.20 -20.99
CA ARG A 32 10.53 0.92 -21.14
C ARG A 32 12.06 1.02 -21.15
N ARG A 33 12.62 2.20 -21.47
CA ARG A 33 14.07 2.49 -21.47
C ARG A 33 14.54 3.27 -20.24
N LYS A 34 13.67 3.57 -19.28
CA LYS A 34 14.08 4.26 -18.06
C LYS A 34 14.61 3.26 -17.03
N PRO A 35 15.71 3.58 -16.32
CA PRO A 35 16.10 2.87 -15.11
C PRO A 35 14.95 2.85 -14.11
N ARG A 36 14.82 1.78 -13.34
CA ARG A 36 13.84 1.70 -12.25
C ARG A 36 14.56 2.02 -10.96
N GLY A 37 14.10 3.02 -10.21
CA GLY A 37 14.63 3.26 -8.86
C GLY A 37 14.52 2.02 -7.97
N SER A 38 13.50 1.20 -8.24
CA SER A 38 13.30 -0.13 -7.68
C SER A 38 14.26 -1.20 -8.25
N ASP A 39 15.34 -0.87 -8.91
CA ASP A 39 16.44 -1.81 -9.23
C ASP A 39 17.75 -1.36 -8.57
N GLY A 40 17.73 -0.26 -7.80
CA GLY A 40 18.86 0.15 -6.96
C GLY A 40 19.18 -0.91 -5.91
N ALA A 41 20.45 -0.99 -5.53
CA ALA A 41 20.99 -1.91 -4.53
C ALA A 41 21.40 -1.15 -3.26
N LEU A 42 21.63 -1.89 -2.18
CA LEU A 42 22.08 -1.30 -0.91
C LEU A 42 23.32 -0.42 -1.10
N GLY A 43 23.30 0.80 -0.56
CA GLY A 43 24.41 1.75 -0.67
C GLY A 43 24.57 2.43 -2.03
N SER A 44 23.74 2.12 -3.04
CA SER A 44 23.75 2.77 -4.35
C SER A 44 22.36 3.27 -4.75
N TRP A 45 22.18 4.59 -4.70
CA TRP A 45 20.97 5.27 -5.18
C TRP A 45 20.87 5.38 -6.70
N ASN A 46 21.92 4.97 -7.43
CA ASN A 46 21.92 4.94 -8.88
C ASN A 46 21.41 3.57 -9.36
N PRO A 47 20.17 3.49 -9.85
CA PRO A 47 19.68 2.24 -10.41
C PRO A 47 20.44 1.87 -11.70
N PRO A 48 20.71 0.58 -11.94
CA PRO A 48 21.33 0.14 -13.17
C PRO A 48 20.47 0.51 -14.39
N PRO A 49 21.09 0.73 -15.57
CA PRO A 49 20.33 0.91 -16.80
C PRO A 49 19.55 -0.36 -17.15
N PRO A 50 18.41 -0.24 -17.85
CA PRO A 50 17.57 -1.38 -18.28
C PRO A 50 18.37 -2.53 -18.88
N GLU A 51 19.32 -2.19 -19.74
CA GLU A 51 20.14 -3.12 -20.51
C GLU A 51 20.98 -4.00 -19.58
N ALA A 52 21.50 -3.42 -18.49
CA ALA A 52 22.30 -4.16 -17.52
C ALA A 52 21.45 -5.14 -16.71
N VAL A 53 20.24 -4.74 -16.32
CA VAL A 53 19.27 -5.62 -15.64
C VAL A 53 18.84 -6.75 -16.56
N CYS A 54 18.40 -6.43 -17.79
CA CYS A 54 17.92 -7.42 -18.75
C CYS A 54 19.01 -8.43 -19.13
N ARG A 55 20.26 -7.97 -19.29
CA ARG A 55 21.40 -8.84 -19.58
C ARG A 55 21.59 -9.95 -18.55
N ARG A 56 21.40 -9.68 -17.25
CA ARG A 56 21.52 -10.71 -16.19
C ARG A 56 20.51 -11.85 -16.36
N PHE A 57 19.29 -11.53 -16.80
CA PHE A 57 18.29 -12.55 -17.15
C PHE A 57 18.63 -13.25 -18.47
N VAL A 58 19.14 -12.54 -19.46
CA VAL A 58 19.56 -13.12 -20.75
C VAL A 58 20.70 -14.14 -20.57
N GLU A 59 21.67 -13.81 -19.72
CA GLU A 59 22.79 -14.70 -19.35
C GLU A 59 22.32 -15.96 -18.61
N ARG A 60 21.16 -15.91 -17.95
CA ARG A 60 20.51 -17.05 -17.27
C ARG A 60 19.55 -17.85 -18.14
N GLY A 61 19.45 -17.54 -19.44
CA GLY A 61 18.66 -18.36 -20.36
C GLY A 61 17.24 -17.86 -20.62
N TYR A 62 16.93 -16.61 -20.27
CA TYR A 62 15.67 -15.96 -20.63
C TYR A 62 15.81 -15.01 -21.81
N HIS A 63 14.71 -14.65 -22.45
CA HIS A 63 14.61 -13.34 -23.13
C HIS A 63 13.83 -12.39 -22.24
N VAL A 64 14.02 -11.08 -22.41
CA VAL A 64 13.25 -10.07 -21.67
C VAL A 64 12.54 -9.15 -22.64
N VAL A 65 11.26 -8.90 -22.39
CA VAL A 65 10.45 -7.92 -23.13
C VAL A 65 10.05 -6.81 -22.18
N ARG A 66 10.44 -5.57 -22.48
CA ARG A 66 9.97 -4.38 -21.77
C ARG A 66 9.04 -3.58 -22.67
N GLN A 67 7.80 -3.38 -22.24
CA GLN A 67 6.77 -2.73 -23.04
C GLN A 67 6.23 -1.47 -22.35
N ASP A 68 6.07 -0.39 -23.11
CA ASP A 68 5.32 0.77 -22.65
C ASP A 68 3.82 0.50 -22.70
N CYS A 69 3.11 0.76 -21.60
CA CYS A 69 1.64 0.68 -21.56
C CYS A 69 1.00 1.66 -22.57
N ARG A 70 -0.27 1.43 -22.91
CA ARG A 70 -1.04 2.27 -23.83
C ARG A 70 -1.03 3.75 -23.45
N GLY A 71 -0.78 4.63 -24.42
CA GLY A 71 -0.66 6.07 -24.23
C GLY A 71 0.56 6.51 -23.40
N ARG A 72 1.55 5.63 -23.20
CA ARG A 72 2.78 5.88 -22.44
C ARG A 72 4.00 5.68 -23.31
N GLY A 73 5.08 6.41 -23.00
CA GLY A 73 6.34 6.32 -23.73
C GLY A 73 6.10 6.50 -25.23
N ASP A 74 6.51 5.52 -26.02
CA ASP A 74 6.33 5.53 -27.48
C ASP A 74 5.09 4.75 -27.96
N SER A 75 4.31 4.15 -27.03
CA SER A 75 3.09 3.41 -27.36
C SER A 75 1.95 4.33 -27.78
N GLY A 76 1.16 3.89 -28.76
CA GLY A 76 -0.03 4.59 -29.22
C GLY A 76 -1.21 4.49 -28.24
N GLY A 77 -2.36 5.05 -28.65
CA GLY A 77 -3.60 5.04 -27.88
C GLY A 77 -3.64 6.11 -26.77
N GLU A 78 -4.65 6.00 -25.91
CA GLU A 78 -4.88 6.95 -24.80
C GLU A 78 -4.62 6.30 -23.46
N PHE A 79 -4.00 7.06 -22.55
CA PHE A 79 -3.72 6.58 -21.22
C PHE A 79 -4.95 6.76 -20.32
N VAL A 80 -5.44 5.65 -19.77
CA VAL A 80 -6.38 5.62 -18.65
C VAL A 80 -5.76 4.73 -17.59
N LYS A 81 -5.65 5.23 -16.36
CA LYS A 81 -4.94 4.53 -15.29
C LYS A 81 -5.62 3.18 -15.00
N TYR A 82 -4.88 2.09 -15.19
CA TYR A 82 -5.24 0.68 -14.93
C TYR A 82 -6.20 -0.02 -15.90
N LEU A 83 -7.08 0.71 -16.60
CA LEU A 83 -8.23 0.08 -17.27
C LEU A 83 -7.93 -0.60 -18.62
N ASN A 84 -6.79 -0.28 -19.26
CA ASN A 84 -6.39 -0.94 -20.52
C ASN A 84 -5.53 -2.18 -20.30
N GLU A 85 -5.14 -2.46 -19.05
CA GLU A 85 -3.99 -3.34 -18.78
C GLU A 85 -4.30 -4.83 -18.92
N ALA A 86 -5.58 -5.21 -18.81
CA ALA A 86 -5.99 -6.60 -18.91
C ALA A 86 -5.89 -7.10 -20.36
N GLU A 87 -6.61 -6.47 -21.28
CA GLU A 87 -6.65 -6.84 -22.69
C GLU A 87 -5.29 -6.66 -23.36
N ASP A 88 -4.63 -5.51 -23.16
CA ASP A 88 -3.33 -5.26 -23.75
C ASP A 88 -2.25 -6.21 -23.21
N GLY A 89 -2.35 -6.58 -21.93
CA GLY A 89 -1.45 -7.55 -21.31
C GLY A 89 -1.67 -8.97 -21.85
N TYR A 90 -2.93 -9.39 -22.01
CA TYR A 90 -3.29 -10.66 -22.64
C TYR A 90 -2.74 -10.72 -24.07
N ASP A 91 -3.03 -9.71 -24.89
CA ASP A 91 -2.59 -9.66 -26.29
C ASP A 91 -1.07 -9.68 -26.41
N THR A 92 -0.37 -9.03 -25.46
CA THR A 92 1.09 -9.01 -25.43
C THR A 92 1.67 -10.38 -25.07
N VAL A 93 1.13 -11.07 -24.06
CA VAL A 93 1.59 -12.41 -23.66
C VAL A 93 1.44 -13.39 -24.83
N GLU A 94 0.27 -13.42 -25.47
CA GLU A 94 0.01 -14.33 -26.58
C GLU A 94 0.82 -13.96 -27.84
N TRP A 95 1.04 -12.67 -28.09
CA TRP A 95 1.92 -12.23 -29.18
C TRP A 95 3.36 -12.69 -28.95
N ILE A 96 3.89 -12.56 -27.73
CA ILE A 96 5.24 -13.02 -27.37
C ILE A 96 5.35 -14.54 -27.54
N ALA A 97 4.37 -15.30 -27.05
CA ALA A 97 4.38 -16.76 -27.11
C ALA A 97 4.38 -17.31 -28.54
N ALA A 98 3.82 -16.56 -29.49
CA ALA A 98 3.81 -16.92 -30.91
C ALA A 98 5.12 -16.60 -31.65
N GLN A 99 6.09 -15.93 -31.01
CA GLN A 99 7.34 -15.56 -31.68
C GLN A 99 8.31 -16.75 -31.78
N PRO A 100 9.09 -16.87 -32.87
CA PRO A 100 10.02 -17.99 -33.07
C PRO A 100 11.16 -18.05 -32.05
N TRP A 101 11.36 -16.98 -31.27
CA TRP A 101 12.35 -16.90 -30.20
C TRP A 101 11.76 -17.17 -28.81
N CYS A 102 10.45 -17.40 -28.69
CA CYS A 102 9.81 -17.84 -27.44
C CYS A 102 9.57 -19.36 -27.48
N ASP A 103 9.80 -20.05 -26.36
CA ASP A 103 9.49 -21.48 -26.22
C ASP A 103 8.01 -21.74 -25.85
N GLY A 104 7.16 -20.71 -25.96
CA GLY A 104 5.74 -20.73 -25.60
C GLY A 104 5.45 -20.32 -24.15
N ARG A 105 6.48 -20.18 -23.30
CA ARG A 105 6.31 -19.78 -21.89
C ARG A 105 6.66 -18.30 -21.69
N VAL A 106 5.69 -17.54 -21.17
CA VAL A 106 5.87 -16.13 -20.80
C VAL A 106 5.64 -15.96 -19.31
N ALA A 107 6.64 -15.50 -18.58
CA ALA A 107 6.49 -15.12 -17.17
C ALA A 107 6.50 -13.60 -17.04
N THR A 108 5.90 -13.08 -15.98
CA THR A 108 5.77 -11.63 -15.78
C THR A 108 6.49 -11.16 -14.53
N MET A 109 7.01 -9.94 -14.57
CA MET A 109 7.60 -9.27 -13.41
C MET A 109 7.31 -7.78 -13.40
N GLY A 110 7.36 -7.17 -12.21
CA GLY A 110 7.23 -5.74 -12.07
C GLY A 110 6.95 -5.27 -10.66
N VAL A 111 7.23 -3.99 -10.43
CA VAL A 111 6.94 -3.28 -9.18
C VAL A 111 5.79 -2.30 -9.41
N SER A 112 4.92 -2.11 -8.42
CA SER A 112 3.90 -1.06 -8.43
C SER A 112 2.89 -1.27 -9.57
N TYR A 113 2.73 -0.28 -10.45
CA TYR A 113 1.93 -0.39 -11.66
C TYR A 113 2.29 -1.62 -12.50
N ALA A 114 3.59 -1.95 -12.64
CA ALA A 114 4.00 -3.15 -13.38
C ALA A 114 3.64 -4.46 -12.66
N ALA A 115 3.29 -4.43 -11.37
CA ALA A 115 2.63 -5.55 -10.69
C ALA A 115 1.12 -5.55 -10.95
N HIS A 116 0.46 -4.37 -10.96
CA HIS A 116 -0.96 -4.27 -11.31
C HIS A 116 -1.25 -4.79 -12.73
N THR A 117 -0.38 -4.55 -13.72
CA THR A 117 -0.54 -5.08 -15.08
C THR A 117 -0.54 -6.62 -15.12
N GLN A 118 0.14 -7.28 -14.18
CA GLN A 118 0.19 -8.74 -14.12
C GLN A 118 -1.14 -9.31 -13.61
N SER A 119 -1.69 -8.77 -12.54
CA SER A 119 -3.02 -9.15 -12.05
C SER A 119 -4.10 -8.85 -13.10
N ALA A 120 -3.99 -7.70 -13.78
CA ALA A 120 -4.90 -7.31 -14.85
C ALA A 120 -4.95 -8.34 -15.99
N LEU A 121 -3.80 -8.74 -16.55
CA LEU A 121 -3.77 -9.70 -17.64
C LEU A 121 -4.13 -11.12 -17.19
N ALA A 122 -3.76 -11.50 -15.96
CA ALA A 122 -4.12 -12.80 -15.39
C ALA A 122 -5.63 -12.95 -15.22
N SER A 123 -6.36 -11.84 -15.01
CA SER A 123 -7.83 -11.82 -14.94
C SER A 123 -8.52 -12.29 -16.23
N LEU A 124 -7.80 -12.34 -17.36
CA LEU A 124 -8.28 -12.86 -18.64
C LEU A 124 -7.82 -14.28 -18.94
N GLY A 125 -6.98 -14.89 -18.09
CA GLY A 125 -6.57 -16.29 -18.24
C GLY A 125 -5.66 -16.56 -19.44
N ALA A 126 -4.64 -15.71 -19.68
CA ALA A 126 -3.68 -15.90 -20.76
C ALA A 126 -3.01 -17.29 -20.68
N PRO A 127 -3.23 -18.19 -21.66
CA PRO A 127 -2.77 -19.58 -21.58
C PRO A 127 -1.25 -19.72 -21.63
N SER A 128 -0.53 -18.76 -22.23
CA SER A 128 0.94 -18.79 -22.29
C SER A 128 1.62 -18.18 -21.06
N LEU A 129 0.86 -17.70 -20.07
CA LEU A 129 1.43 -17.25 -18.80
C LEU A 129 2.00 -18.46 -18.05
N ALA A 130 3.24 -18.34 -17.54
CA ALA A 130 3.98 -19.44 -16.92
C ALA A 130 4.40 -19.18 -15.47
N ALA A 131 4.54 -17.92 -15.05
CA ALA A 131 4.83 -17.52 -13.67
C ALA A 131 4.61 -16.00 -13.47
N MET A 132 4.37 -15.55 -12.24
CA MET A 132 4.17 -14.13 -11.91
C MET A 132 5.01 -13.66 -10.71
N PHE A 133 5.80 -12.60 -10.88
CA PHE A 133 6.52 -11.92 -9.81
C PHE A 133 5.92 -10.53 -9.57
N LEU A 134 5.10 -10.38 -8.54
CA LEU A 134 4.39 -9.13 -8.23
C LEU A 134 5.02 -8.46 -7.01
N ASP A 135 5.58 -7.27 -7.17
CA ASP A 135 6.11 -6.48 -6.06
C ASP A 135 5.31 -5.19 -5.84
N SER A 136 4.85 -4.98 -4.61
CA SER A 136 4.14 -3.78 -4.16
C SER A 136 2.96 -3.43 -5.07
N GLY A 137 2.13 -4.42 -5.41
CA GLY A 137 0.98 -4.23 -6.29
C GLY A 137 0.26 -5.54 -6.67
N GLY A 138 -0.43 -5.52 -7.82
CA GLY A 138 -1.31 -6.62 -8.24
C GLY A 138 -2.69 -6.53 -7.58
N PHE A 139 -3.61 -5.73 -8.12
CA PHE A 139 -4.88 -5.48 -7.44
C PHE A 139 -5.73 -6.75 -7.32
N ALA A 140 -6.10 -7.08 -6.08
CA ALA A 140 -7.26 -7.89 -5.75
C ALA A 140 -8.50 -6.97 -5.79
N SER A 141 -8.44 -5.81 -5.14
CA SER A 141 -9.49 -4.77 -5.22
C SER A 141 -8.93 -3.36 -4.99
N ALA A 142 -8.83 -2.53 -6.03
CA ALA A 142 -8.37 -1.15 -5.90
C ALA A 142 -9.27 -0.28 -4.99
N TYR A 143 -10.53 -0.67 -4.81
CA TYR A 143 -11.47 -0.01 -3.90
C TYR A 143 -11.15 -0.22 -2.41
N GLU A 144 -10.43 -1.29 -2.10
CA GLU A 144 -10.08 -1.66 -0.73
C GLU A 144 -8.58 -1.63 -0.45
N THR A 145 -7.78 -1.32 -1.47
CA THR A 145 -6.35 -1.11 -1.37
C THR A 145 -5.86 -0.08 -2.39
N GLY A 146 -5.15 0.94 -1.92
CA GLY A 146 -4.31 1.77 -2.75
C GLY A 146 -5.01 2.83 -3.60
N VAL A 147 -6.30 2.73 -3.92
CA VAL A 147 -7.10 3.85 -4.46
C VAL A 147 -8.11 4.34 -3.43
N ARG A 148 -8.77 3.40 -2.74
CA ARG A 148 -9.59 3.65 -1.56
C ARG A 148 -9.24 2.67 -0.45
N LEU A 149 -9.52 3.08 0.80
CA LEU A 149 -9.50 2.22 1.98
C LEU A 149 -10.71 2.56 2.85
N GLY A 150 -11.49 1.54 3.23
CA GLY A 150 -12.72 1.74 4.02
C GLY A 150 -13.72 2.73 3.42
N GLY A 151 -13.72 2.88 2.10
CA GLY A 151 -14.56 3.82 1.36
C GLY A 151 -14.01 5.25 1.25
N ALA A 152 -12.99 5.63 2.03
CA ALA A 152 -12.30 6.91 1.88
C ALA A 152 -11.31 6.89 0.71
N PHE A 153 -11.14 8.02 0.04
CA PHE A 153 -10.28 8.15 -1.14
C PHE A 153 -8.85 8.48 -0.76
N GLU A 154 -7.88 7.72 -1.28
CA GLU A 154 -6.46 8.00 -1.04
C GLU A 154 -5.96 9.14 -1.94
N LEU A 155 -5.72 10.32 -1.37
CA LEU A 155 -5.39 11.51 -2.17
C LEU A 155 -4.03 11.42 -2.86
N LYS A 156 -3.18 10.44 -2.53
CA LYS A 156 -1.96 10.13 -3.30
C LYS A 156 -2.22 9.87 -4.79
N GLN A 157 -3.45 9.58 -5.20
CA GLN A 157 -3.81 9.51 -6.61
C GLN A 157 -3.54 10.84 -7.33
N ALA A 158 -3.76 11.97 -6.66
CA ALA A 158 -3.58 13.31 -7.22
C ALA A 158 -2.10 13.69 -7.36
N THR A 159 -1.27 13.38 -6.37
CA THR A 159 0.19 13.60 -6.44
C THR A 159 0.82 12.75 -7.54
N TRP A 160 0.39 11.48 -7.68
CA TRP A 160 0.81 10.64 -8.81
C TRP A 160 0.35 11.22 -10.15
N ALA A 161 -0.92 11.62 -10.25
CA ALA A 161 -1.48 12.20 -11.47
C ALA A 161 -0.69 13.44 -11.90
N PHE A 162 -0.44 14.35 -10.98
CA PHE A 162 0.31 15.58 -11.20
C PHE A 162 1.74 15.30 -11.66
N ALA A 163 2.46 14.43 -10.95
CA ALA A 163 3.84 14.07 -11.31
C ALA A 163 3.94 13.36 -12.68
N ARG A 164 2.93 12.55 -13.05
CA ARG A 164 2.92 11.85 -14.34
C ARG A 164 2.42 12.72 -15.48
N ALA A 165 1.50 13.64 -15.24
CA ALA A 165 1.07 14.64 -16.22
C ALA A 165 2.26 15.47 -16.70
N LYS A 166 3.11 15.95 -15.79
CA LYS A 166 4.33 16.71 -16.09
C LYS A 166 5.34 15.95 -16.96
N THR A 167 5.38 14.63 -16.85
CA THR A 167 6.37 13.77 -17.52
C THR A 167 5.78 12.90 -18.64
N SER A 168 4.53 13.15 -19.03
CA SER A 168 3.87 12.43 -20.13
C SER A 168 4.44 12.83 -21.49
N ALA A 169 4.41 11.92 -22.47
CA ALA A 169 4.88 12.20 -23.82
C ALA A 169 4.15 13.40 -24.46
N ARG A 170 2.82 13.50 -24.25
CA ARG A 170 2.00 14.64 -24.71
C ARG A 170 2.49 15.97 -24.11
N THR A 171 2.77 16.01 -22.80
CA THR A 171 3.31 17.22 -22.15
C THR A 171 4.72 17.55 -22.61
N LEU A 172 5.59 16.56 -22.78
CA LEU A 172 6.97 16.79 -23.24
C LEU A 172 7.03 17.31 -24.69
N ALA A 173 6.04 16.97 -25.51
CA ALA A 173 5.90 17.46 -26.89
C ALA A 173 5.23 18.84 -27.00
N ASP A 174 4.60 19.33 -25.93
CA ASP A 174 3.89 20.61 -25.88
C ASP A 174 4.44 21.52 -24.77
N PRO A 175 5.36 22.46 -25.11
CA PRO A 175 5.95 23.37 -24.13
C PRO A 175 4.95 24.26 -23.39
N VAL A 176 3.81 24.59 -24.00
CA VAL A 176 2.78 25.44 -23.38
C VAL A 176 2.08 24.65 -22.27
N ARG A 177 1.68 23.41 -22.56
CA ARG A 177 1.14 22.49 -21.56
C ARG A 177 2.13 22.20 -20.44
N GLY A 178 3.41 22.02 -20.78
CA GLY A 178 4.49 21.86 -19.81
C GLY A 178 4.61 23.06 -18.86
N ALA A 179 4.74 24.27 -19.40
CA ALA A 179 4.82 25.49 -18.62
C ALA A 179 3.57 25.73 -17.75
N ALA A 180 2.38 25.40 -18.26
CA ALA A 180 1.14 25.51 -17.51
C ALA A 180 1.15 24.59 -16.27
N LEU A 181 1.51 23.31 -16.43
CA LEU A 181 1.62 22.38 -15.30
C LEU A 181 2.73 22.75 -14.30
N GLU A 182 3.85 23.30 -14.77
CA GLU A 182 4.93 23.79 -13.88
C GLU A 182 4.52 25.02 -13.05
N SER A 183 3.56 25.82 -13.53
CA SER A 183 3.06 26.99 -12.82
C SER A 183 2.08 26.66 -11.68
N GLU A 184 1.59 25.43 -11.61
CA GLU A 184 0.63 24.99 -10.60
C GLU A 184 1.33 24.47 -9.33
N SER A 185 0.68 24.63 -8.18
CA SER A 185 1.18 24.11 -6.90
C SER A 185 0.31 22.98 -6.37
N ILE A 186 0.89 21.78 -6.27
CA ILE A 186 0.21 20.60 -5.71
C ILE A 186 -0.17 20.82 -4.23
N GLU A 187 0.67 21.47 -3.44
CA GLU A 187 0.37 21.73 -2.03
C GLU A 187 -0.78 22.72 -1.87
N GLU A 188 -0.78 23.82 -2.64
CA GLU A 188 -1.87 24.80 -2.64
C GLU A 188 -3.19 24.16 -3.09
N TRP A 189 -3.12 23.21 -4.03
CA TRP A 189 -4.29 22.46 -4.46
C TRP A 189 -4.88 21.62 -3.32
N PHE A 190 -4.04 20.88 -2.58
CA PHE A 190 -4.48 20.12 -1.39
C PHE A 190 -5.03 21.01 -0.27
N ARG A 191 -4.71 22.31 -0.25
CA ARG A 191 -5.33 23.27 0.69
C ARG A 191 -6.78 23.63 0.34
N ARG A 192 -7.27 23.31 -0.88
CA ARG A 192 -8.54 23.82 -1.45
C ARG A 192 -9.57 22.73 -1.78
N LEU A 193 -9.87 21.83 -0.84
CA LEU A 193 -10.94 20.83 -1.00
C LEU A 193 -12.36 21.42 -0.80
N PRO A 194 -13.38 20.92 -1.53
CA PRO A 194 -13.29 19.90 -2.58
C PRO A 194 -12.75 20.47 -3.90
N TRP A 195 -11.98 19.66 -4.63
CA TRP A 195 -11.52 20.01 -5.97
C TRP A 195 -12.64 19.92 -7.00
N ARG A 196 -12.44 20.55 -8.17
CA ARG A 196 -13.43 20.52 -9.26
C ARG A 196 -12.75 20.29 -10.60
N ARG A 197 -13.37 19.45 -11.41
CA ARG A 197 -12.99 19.20 -12.80
C ARG A 197 -12.96 20.52 -13.59
N GLY A 198 -11.97 20.69 -14.45
CA GLY A 198 -11.72 21.91 -15.22
C GLY A 198 -11.14 23.08 -14.40
N HIS A 199 -11.03 22.94 -13.07
CA HIS A 199 -10.45 23.94 -12.16
C HIS A 199 -9.27 23.39 -11.35
N SER A 200 -8.88 22.13 -11.59
CA SER A 200 -7.71 21.53 -10.96
C SER A 200 -6.42 21.93 -11.68
N PRO A 201 -5.24 21.82 -11.05
CA PRO A 201 -3.95 21.83 -11.73
C PRO A 201 -3.85 20.89 -12.93
N LEU A 202 -4.61 19.79 -12.91
CA LEU A 202 -4.60 18.78 -13.97
C LEU A 202 -5.46 19.14 -15.18
N ARG A 203 -6.21 20.26 -15.18
CA ARG A 203 -7.01 20.69 -16.34
C ARG A 203 -6.21 20.86 -17.63
N HIS A 204 -4.91 21.11 -17.51
CA HIS A 204 -3.96 21.19 -18.65
C HIS A 204 -3.61 19.80 -19.23
N ALA A 205 -3.94 18.75 -18.48
CA ALA A 205 -3.75 17.35 -18.79
C ALA A 205 -5.04 16.54 -18.57
N PRO A 206 -6.08 16.74 -19.41
CA PRO A 206 -7.40 16.17 -19.18
C PRO A 206 -7.38 14.67 -18.97
N GLU A 207 -6.52 13.92 -19.65
CA GLU A 207 -6.44 12.47 -19.47
C GLU A 207 -6.04 12.04 -18.04
N TYR A 208 -5.37 12.93 -17.28
CA TYR A 208 -5.01 12.73 -15.88
C TYR A 208 -6.04 13.29 -14.92
N GLU A 209 -6.65 14.42 -15.26
CA GLU A 209 -7.78 14.96 -14.52
C GLU A 209 -8.94 13.95 -14.54
N ASP A 210 -9.20 13.37 -15.72
CA ASP A 210 -10.38 12.57 -15.95
C ASP A 210 -10.41 11.31 -15.11
N TYR A 211 -9.37 10.46 -15.20
CA TYR A 211 -9.36 9.24 -14.37
C TYR A 211 -9.28 9.58 -12.88
N LEU A 212 -8.61 10.67 -12.49
CA LEU A 212 -8.48 11.04 -11.07
C LEU A 212 -9.86 11.36 -10.50
N PHE A 213 -10.61 12.23 -11.19
CA PHE A 213 -11.95 12.59 -10.77
C PHE A 213 -12.91 11.42 -10.93
N GLU A 214 -12.81 10.56 -11.95
CA GLU A 214 -13.63 9.34 -12.01
C GLU A 214 -13.41 8.43 -10.80
N GLN A 215 -12.15 8.17 -10.40
CA GLN A 215 -11.87 7.37 -9.22
C GLN A 215 -12.39 8.03 -7.92
N TRP A 216 -12.38 9.36 -7.86
CA TRP A 216 -12.85 10.11 -6.69
C TRP A 216 -14.38 10.27 -6.63
N GLU A 217 -15.04 10.49 -7.76
CA GLU A 217 -16.49 10.66 -7.90
C GLU A 217 -17.23 9.32 -7.76
N HIS A 218 -16.59 8.20 -8.10
CA HIS A 218 -17.14 6.86 -7.87
C HIS A 218 -16.93 6.44 -6.40
N GLY A 219 -17.62 7.12 -5.47
CA GLY A 219 -17.53 6.91 -4.02
C GLY A 219 -17.85 5.49 -3.55
N ARG A 220 -18.95 4.91 -4.08
CA ARG A 220 -19.44 3.57 -3.71
C ARG A 220 -18.80 2.47 -4.56
N PHE A 221 -18.68 1.26 -3.99
CA PHE A 221 -18.33 0.06 -4.75
C PHE A 221 -19.47 -0.27 -5.73
N GLY A 222 -19.15 -0.50 -7.01
CA GLY A 222 -20.15 -0.63 -8.06
C GLY A 222 -19.55 -1.02 -9.41
N PRO A 223 -20.26 -0.86 -10.53
CA PRO A 223 -19.79 -1.28 -11.85
C PRO A 223 -18.41 -0.74 -12.22
N TYR A 224 -18.12 0.52 -11.87
CA TYR A 224 -16.80 1.12 -12.09
C TYR A 224 -15.69 0.32 -11.42
N TRP A 225 -15.85 -0.02 -10.14
CA TRP A 225 -14.85 -0.75 -9.38
C TRP A 225 -14.79 -2.24 -9.68
N ARG A 226 -15.72 -2.79 -10.47
CA ARG A 226 -15.70 -4.20 -10.92
C ARG A 226 -15.04 -4.39 -12.29
N GLN A 227 -14.47 -3.32 -12.86
CA GLN A 227 -13.77 -3.36 -14.14
C GLN A 227 -12.48 -4.18 -14.06
N LEU A 228 -12.08 -4.73 -15.20
CA LEU A 228 -10.79 -5.38 -15.37
C LEU A 228 -9.65 -4.39 -15.06
N GLY A 229 -8.52 -4.92 -14.59
CA GLY A 229 -7.36 -4.12 -14.20
C GLY A 229 -7.38 -3.56 -12.77
N ILE A 230 -8.57 -3.33 -12.19
CA ILE A 230 -8.72 -2.81 -10.82
C ILE A 230 -9.45 -3.73 -9.85
N TYR A 231 -9.99 -4.87 -10.32
CA TYR A 231 -10.69 -5.85 -9.49
C TYR A 231 -10.38 -7.29 -9.87
N GLY A 232 -9.19 -7.77 -9.44
CA GLY A 232 -8.76 -9.16 -9.60
C GLY A 232 -9.59 -10.16 -8.79
N ARG A 233 -10.15 -9.74 -7.64
CA ARG A 233 -10.92 -10.62 -6.74
C ARG A 233 -12.11 -11.29 -7.42
N GLY A 234 -12.78 -10.58 -8.32
CA GLY A 234 -13.88 -11.14 -9.12
C GLY A 234 -13.45 -12.06 -10.26
N ARG A 235 -12.15 -12.38 -10.36
CA ARG A 235 -11.54 -13.06 -11.51
C ARG A 235 -10.52 -14.13 -11.12
N PHE A 236 -10.30 -14.45 -9.85
CA PHE A 236 -9.33 -15.49 -9.45
C PHE A 236 -9.61 -16.87 -10.04
N ASP A 237 -10.85 -17.18 -10.40
CA ASP A 237 -11.22 -18.38 -11.16
C ASP A 237 -10.54 -18.41 -12.55
N ARG A 238 -10.37 -17.26 -13.19
CA ARG A 238 -9.74 -17.10 -14.51
C ARG A 238 -8.23 -17.00 -14.48
N PHE A 239 -7.62 -16.71 -13.33
CA PHE A 239 -6.16 -16.63 -13.23
C PHE A 239 -5.54 -17.96 -13.66
N PRO A 240 -4.48 -17.94 -14.49
CA PRO A 240 -3.75 -19.17 -14.84
C PRO A 240 -3.23 -19.89 -13.60
N ASP A 241 -3.18 -21.22 -13.66
CA ASP A 241 -2.58 -22.04 -12.60
C ASP A 241 -1.06 -22.06 -12.78
N VAL A 242 -0.42 -21.00 -12.27
CA VAL A 242 1.02 -20.77 -12.38
C VAL A 242 1.61 -20.33 -11.04
N PRO A 243 2.91 -20.58 -10.78
CA PRO A 243 3.55 -20.09 -9.57
C PRO A 243 3.50 -18.55 -9.48
N SER A 244 3.17 -18.03 -8.31
CA SER A 244 3.14 -16.59 -8.05
C SER A 244 3.97 -16.22 -6.81
N LEU A 245 4.70 -15.11 -6.89
CA LEU A 245 5.36 -14.51 -5.74
C LEU A 245 4.84 -13.09 -5.54
N HIS A 246 4.35 -12.84 -4.33
CA HIS A 246 3.82 -11.56 -3.88
C HIS A 246 4.81 -10.94 -2.90
N VAL A 247 5.48 -9.88 -3.32
CA VAL A 247 6.37 -9.07 -2.47
C VAL A 247 5.62 -7.81 -2.06
N SER A 248 5.64 -7.45 -0.78
CA SER A 248 5.10 -6.17 -0.31
C SER A 248 5.82 -5.69 0.95
N SER A 249 5.34 -4.60 1.56
CA SER A 249 5.99 -3.98 2.70
C SER A 249 5.00 -3.49 3.76
N TRP A 250 5.41 -3.44 5.03
CA TRP A 250 4.55 -2.99 6.14
C TRP A 250 4.03 -1.55 5.95
N TYR A 251 4.86 -0.68 5.37
CA TYR A 251 4.52 0.72 5.07
C TYR A 251 4.14 0.93 3.60
N ASP A 252 3.59 -0.10 2.94
CA ASP A 252 3.09 -0.06 1.58
C ASP A 252 1.55 -0.18 1.53
N PRO A 253 0.83 0.67 0.75
CA PRO A 253 -0.63 0.59 0.68
C PRO A 253 -1.17 -0.67 0.00
N TYR A 254 -0.31 -1.46 -0.67
CA TYR A 254 -0.69 -2.67 -1.38
C TYR A 254 -0.42 -3.94 -0.56
N ILE A 255 -0.03 -3.87 0.71
CA ILE A 255 0.16 -5.09 1.52
C ILE A 255 -1.10 -5.96 1.60
N ARG A 256 -2.27 -5.34 1.80
CA ARG A 256 -3.56 -6.05 1.83
C ARG A 256 -3.79 -6.86 0.55
N THR A 257 -3.43 -6.30 -0.61
CA THR A 257 -3.57 -7.00 -1.89
C THR A 257 -2.59 -8.16 -2.05
N ALA A 258 -1.36 -8.01 -1.56
CA ALA A 258 -0.35 -9.06 -1.65
C ALA A 258 -0.75 -10.27 -0.79
N VAL A 259 -1.20 -10.01 0.44
CA VAL A 259 -1.72 -11.03 1.36
C VAL A 259 -2.96 -11.72 0.78
N GLU A 260 -3.92 -10.96 0.27
CA GLU A 260 -5.14 -11.53 -0.32
C GLU A 260 -4.84 -12.39 -1.55
N ASN A 261 -4.01 -11.92 -2.49
CA ASN A 261 -3.63 -12.71 -3.66
C ASN A 261 -2.91 -14.00 -3.26
N PHE A 262 -2.01 -13.94 -2.26
CA PHE A 262 -1.33 -15.13 -1.74
C PHE A 262 -2.34 -16.17 -1.23
N HIS A 263 -3.31 -15.74 -0.43
CA HIS A 263 -4.36 -16.63 0.09
C HIS A 263 -5.25 -17.20 -1.00
N GLU A 264 -5.79 -16.33 -1.87
CA GLU A 264 -6.80 -16.74 -2.85
C GLU A 264 -6.19 -17.60 -3.96
N LEU A 265 -4.98 -17.28 -4.42
CA LEU A 265 -4.30 -18.12 -5.41
C LEU A 265 -3.80 -19.43 -4.77
N GLY A 266 -3.23 -19.38 -3.56
CA GLY A 266 -2.78 -20.57 -2.83
C GLY A 266 -3.92 -21.54 -2.50
N ALA A 267 -5.13 -21.04 -2.29
CA ALA A 267 -6.31 -21.88 -2.02
C ALA A 267 -6.98 -22.43 -3.30
N ARG A 268 -6.85 -21.75 -4.44
CA ARG A 268 -7.59 -22.07 -5.68
C ARG A 268 -6.74 -22.76 -6.74
N LYS A 269 -5.42 -22.64 -6.69
CA LYS A 269 -4.50 -23.12 -7.72
C LYS A 269 -3.66 -24.27 -7.18
N THR A 270 -3.17 -25.13 -8.07
CA THR A 270 -2.26 -26.22 -7.69
C THR A 270 -0.82 -25.74 -7.62
N SER A 271 -0.48 -24.71 -8.40
CA SER A 271 0.80 -24.04 -8.35
C SER A 271 0.96 -23.25 -7.05
N PRO A 272 2.18 -23.20 -6.49
CA PRO A 272 2.42 -22.53 -5.22
C PRO A 272 2.34 -21.00 -5.36
N ALA A 273 1.70 -20.38 -4.37
CA ALA A 273 1.81 -18.95 -4.11
C ALA A 273 2.84 -18.70 -2.99
N TYR A 274 3.61 -17.62 -3.12
CA TYR A 274 4.64 -17.22 -2.17
C TYR A 274 4.44 -15.77 -1.72
N LEU A 275 4.87 -15.47 -0.49
CA LEU A 275 4.73 -14.15 0.12
C LEU A 275 6.06 -13.68 0.74
N VAL A 276 6.46 -12.44 0.44
CA VAL A 276 7.62 -11.79 1.05
C VAL A 276 7.23 -10.41 1.56
N LEU A 277 7.38 -10.18 2.87
CA LEU A 277 6.98 -8.93 3.53
C LEU A 277 8.14 -8.32 4.31
N GLY A 278 8.53 -7.09 3.97
CA GLY A 278 9.62 -6.37 4.65
C GLY A 278 9.19 -5.02 5.25
N PRO A 279 10.04 -4.35 6.03
CA PRO A 279 9.69 -3.11 6.74
C PRO A 279 9.90 -1.86 5.89
N TRP A 280 9.74 -1.99 4.57
CA TRP A 280 10.12 -0.96 3.61
C TRP A 280 8.97 0.00 3.31
N THR A 281 9.33 1.11 2.67
CA THR A 281 8.38 1.90 1.88
C THR A 281 8.32 1.37 0.44
N HIS A 282 7.32 1.81 -0.33
CA HIS A 282 7.01 1.34 -1.66
C HIS A 282 8.22 1.15 -2.59
N GLY A 283 8.55 -0.11 -2.91
CA GLY A 283 9.67 -0.47 -3.79
C GLY A 283 11.06 -0.19 -3.21
N ARG A 284 11.21 0.06 -1.90
CA ARG A 284 12.49 0.42 -1.23
C ARG A 284 13.13 -0.72 -0.42
N ARG A 285 12.99 -1.97 -0.86
CA ARG A 285 13.60 -3.16 -0.24
C ARG A 285 15.12 -3.16 -0.01
N SER A 286 15.86 -2.23 -0.59
CA SER A 286 17.31 -2.08 -0.44
C SER A 286 17.69 -0.99 0.58
N VAL A 287 16.71 -0.48 1.31
CA VAL A 287 16.84 0.57 2.32
C VAL A 287 16.49 -0.04 3.68
N SER A 288 17.37 0.14 4.67
CA SER A 288 17.20 -0.39 6.04
C SER A 288 16.18 0.38 6.86
N TYR A 289 15.84 1.60 6.46
CA TYR A 289 14.97 2.50 7.21
C TYR A 289 13.69 2.86 6.44
N ALA A 290 12.67 3.26 7.19
CA ALA A 290 11.47 3.92 6.68
C ALA A 290 11.14 5.11 7.59
N GLY A 291 11.18 6.32 7.06
CA GLY A 291 10.96 7.53 7.85
C GLY A 291 12.06 7.75 8.89
N ASP A 292 11.66 7.85 10.15
CA ASP A 292 12.52 8.15 11.30
C ASP A 292 13.07 6.91 12.00
N VAL A 293 12.87 5.73 11.40
CA VAL A 293 13.19 4.44 12.04
C VAL A 293 14.03 3.59 11.11
N ASP A 294 15.17 3.12 11.62
CA ASP A 294 16.04 2.13 10.98
C ASP A 294 15.77 0.73 11.57
N PHE A 295 15.65 -0.26 10.69
CA PHE A 295 15.35 -1.65 11.03
C PHE A 295 16.59 -2.56 10.97
N GLY A 296 17.77 -1.97 10.80
CA GLY A 296 19.06 -2.63 10.69
C GLY A 296 19.38 -3.10 9.27
N PRO A 297 20.66 -3.44 9.00
CA PRO A 297 21.08 -3.95 7.70
C PRO A 297 20.38 -5.27 7.31
N GLU A 298 19.95 -6.06 8.30
CA GLU A 298 19.16 -7.29 8.11
C GLU A 298 17.79 -7.03 7.47
N ALA A 299 17.24 -5.82 7.58
CA ALA A 299 15.95 -5.48 7.00
C ALA A 299 15.96 -5.44 5.48
N THR A 300 17.11 -5.26 4.86
CA THR A 300 17.21 -5.16 3.41
C THR A 300 17.09 -6.53 2.75
N LEU A 301 16.56 -6.56 1.53
CA LEU A 301 16.57 -7.77 0.71
C LEU A 301 17.99 -8.14 0.29
N ASP A 302 18.78 -7.13 -0.07
CA ASP A 302 20.18 -7.25 -0.49
C ASP A 302 21.05 -7.81 0.65
N GLY A 303 21.84 -8.82 0.35
CA GLY A 303 22.69 -9.53 1.32
C GLY A 303 21.95 -10.50 2.24
N ASN A 304 20.63 -10.37 2.44
CA ASN A 304 19.86 -11.21 3.36
C ASN A 304 19.00 -12.27 2.66
N LEU A 305 18.26 -11.91 1.62
CA LEU A 305 17.43 -12.85 0.85
C LEU A 305 18.06 -13.24 -0.49
N ALA A 306 18.87 -12.34 -1.06
CA ALA A 306 19.73 -12.59 -2.22
C ALA A 306 20.84 -11.54 -2.25
N ALA A 307 21.83 -11.69 -3.14
CA ALA A 307 22.89 -10.69 -3.28
C ALA A 307 22.34 -9.28 -3.60
N ASP A 308 21.34 -9.21 -4.48
CA ASP A 308 20.59 -7.99 -4.79
C ASP A 308 19.18 -8.33 -5.31
N TYR A 309 18.37 -7.31 -5.55
CA TYR A 309 16.99 -7.47 -6.03
C TYR A 309 16.86 -8.08 -7.45
N VAL A 310 17.86 -7.92 -8.32
CA VAL A 310 17.86 -8.58 -9.63
C VAL A 310 18.13 -10.08 -9.46
N GLU A 311 19.12 -10.45 -8.64
CA GLU A 311 19.39 -11.86 -8.32
C GLU A 311 18.23 -12.54 -7.62
N PHE A 312 17.53 -11.84 -6.73
CA PHE A 312 16.35 -12.39 -6.07
C PHE A 312 15.28 -12.81 -7.08
N ARG A 313 14.95 -11.94 -8.04
CA ARG A 313 14.02 -12.26 -9.13
C ARG A 313 14.53 -13.40 -10.00
N ALA A 314 15.81 -13.35 -10.38
CA ALA A 314 16.41 -14.36 -11.25
C ALA A 314 16.40 -15.75 -10.60
N ASN A 315 16.81 -15.86 -9.34
CA ASN A 315 16.78 -17.10 -8.57
C ASN A 315 15.36 -17.63 -8.43
N TRP A 316 14.36 -16.76 -8.27
CA TRP A 316 12.97 -17.17 -8.23
C TRP A 316 12.51 -17.77 -9.57
N PHE A 317 12.76 -17.10 -10.69
CA PHE A 317 12.42 -17.63 -12.01
C PHE A 317 13.12 -18.96 -12.31
N ASP A 318 14.41 -19.07 -11.98
CA ASP A 318 15.16 -20.31 -12.14
C ASP A 318 14.56 -21.46 -11.34
N ALA A 319 14.10 -21.18 -10.11
CA ALA A 319 13.43 -22.17 -9.28
C ALA A 319 12.03 -22.55 -9.78
N ARG A 320 11.29 -21.64 -10.45
CA ARG A 320 9.89 -21.88 -10.86
C ARG A 320 9.71 -22.36 -12.30
N LEU A 321 10.62 -21.99 -13.19
CA LEU A 321 10.55 -22.36 -14.61
C LEU A 321 11.46 -23.57 -14.93
N SER A 322 12.20 -24.06 -13.93
CA SER A 322 12.88 -25.35 -13.93
C SER A 322 11.92 -26.49 -13.57
N PRO A 323 12.10 -27.71 -14.12
CA PRO A 323 11.33 -28.89 -13.71
C PRO A 323 11.69 -29.39 -12.30
N THR A 324 12.75 -28.88 -11.68
CA THR A 324 13.19 -29.31 -10.34
C THR A 324 12.36 -28.62 -9.26
N PRO A 325 11.69 -29.37 -8.36
CA PRO A 325 10.98 -28.77 -7.22
C PRO A 325 11.94 -27.98 -6.33
N SER A 326 11.50 -26.81 -5.86
CA SER A 326 12.22 -26.03 -4.85
C SER A 326 11.49 -26.06 -3.51
N ASN A 327 12.27 -26.15 -2.43
CA ASN A 327 11.81 -26.15 -1.04
C ASN A 327 11.77 -24.73 -0.44
N ASP A 328 11.55 -23.70 -1.25
CA ASP A 328 11.39 -22.33 -0.75
C ASP A 328 10.21 -22.26 0.25
N PRO A 329 10.36 -21.56 1.39
CA PRO A 329 9.26 -21.32 2.31
C PRO A 329 8.16 -20.52 1.61
N ALA A 330 6.90 -20.85 1.92
CA ALA A 330 5.74 -20.14 1.39
C ALA A 330 5.74 -18.67 1.79
N VAL A 331 6.15 -18.37 3.03
CA VAL A 331 6.20 -17.01 3.56
C VAL A 331 7.60 -16.70 4.09
N ARG A 332 8.15 -15.56 3.68
CA ARG A 332 9.28 -14.89 4.35
C ARG A 332 8.80 -13.53 4.83
N TYR A 333 8.98 -13.20 6.10
CA TYR A 333 8.53 -11.92 6.63
C TYR A 333 9.58 -11.35 7.58
N PHE A 334 9.73 -10.04 7.58
CA PHE A 334 10.60 -9.35 8.52
C PHE A 334 9.79 -8.92 9.75
N ARG A 335 10.08 -9.50 10.91
CA ARG A 335 9.50 -9.04 12.17
C ARG A 335 10.32 -7.84 12.66
N MET A 336 9.69 -6.67 12.69
CA MET A 336 10.27 -5.45 13.24
C MET A 336 10.47 -5.58 14.76
N GLY A 337 11.42 -4.84 15.33
CA GLY A 337 11.64 -4.74 16.77
C GLY A 337 12.75 -5.63 17.30
N GLY A 338 13.25 -5.30 18.49
CA GLY A 338 14.39 -5.99 19.15
C GLY A 338 15.74 -5.29 18.99
N GLY A 339 15.78 -4.13 18.32
CA GLY A 339 16.92 -3.22 18.30
C GLY A 339 17.12 -2.49 19.63
N SER A 340 18.10 -1.58 19.67
CA SER A 340 18.49 -0.92 20.93
C SER A 340 17.49 0.13 21.44
N GLY A 341 16.58 0.61 20.58
CA GLY A 341 15.69 1.74 20.88
C GLY A 341 16.44 3.07 21.03
N ARG A 342 17.73 3.12 20.63
CA ARG A 342 18.59 4.30 20.67
C ARG A 342 18.61 5.01 19.33
N ARG A 343 19.22 6.19 19.30
CA ARG A 343 19.41 6.95 18.08
C ARG A 343 20.65 6.45 17.33
N ASP A 344 20.50 6.17 16.04
CA ASP A 344 21.61 5.80 15.16
C ASP A 344 22.44 7.02 14.71
N ALA A 345 23.43 6.79 13.85
CA ALA A 345 24.32 7.84 13.34
C ALA A 345 23.60 8.88 12.44
N ASP A 346 22.48 8.51 11.82
CA ASP A 346 21.69 9.38 10.95
C ASP A 346 20.54 10.08 11.71
N GLY A 347 20.43 9.83 13.01
CA GLY A 347 19.42 10.43 13.87
C GLY A 347 18.11 9.67 13.96
N ARG A 348 18.01 8.46 13.40
CA ARG A 348 16.83 7.59 13.39
C ARG A 348 16.78 6.71 14.64
N LEU A 349 15.61 6.20 14.96
CA LEU A 349 15.42 5.17 15.98
C LEU A 349 15.94 3.82 15.44
N ASP A 350 16.89 3.21 16.13
CA ASP A 350 17.29 1.82 15.91
C ASP A 350 16.22 0.89 16.51
N HIS A 351 15.26 0.49 15.67
CA HIS A 351 14.19 -0.43 16.04
C HIS A 351 14.57 -1.88 15.80
N GLY A 352 15.45 -2.14 14.83
CA GLY A 352 15.91 -3.47 14.47
C GLY A 352 14.80 -4.40 13.97
N GLY A 353 15.10 -5.70 14.01
CA GLY A 353 14.22 -6.77 13.56
C GLY A 353 15.01 -7.92 12.96
N ARG A 354 14.30 -8.91 12.41
CA ARG A 354 14.92 -10.05 11.73
C ARG A 354 13.97 -10.72 10.73
N TRP A 355 14.54 -11.40 9.74
CA TRP A 355 13.79 -12.26 8.83
C TRP A 355 13.37 -13.56 9.50
N LEU A 356 12.12 -13.96 9.27
CA LEU A 356 11.53 -15.21 9.70
C LEU A 356 10.84 -15.88 8.51
N THR A 357 10.56 -17.18 8.65
CA THR A 357 9.86 -17.96 7.63
C THR A 357 8.65 -18.64 8.23
N SER A 358 7.61 -18.86 7.43
CA SER A 358 6.44 -19.63 7.84
C SER A 358 5.80 -20.34 6.65
N ALA A 359 4.99 -21.36 6.92
CA ALA A 359 4.17 -22.01 5.90
C ALA A 359 2.88 -21.24 5.61
N THR A 360 2.43 -20.38 6.54
CA THR A 360 1.18 -19.63 6.45
C THR A 360 1.40 -18.15 6.79
N TRP A 361 0.43 -17.32 6.40
CA TRP A 361 0.32 -15.94 6.88
C TRP A 361 -1.10 -15.74 7.44
N PRO A 362 -1.30 -15.07 8.58
CA PRO A 362 -0.32 -14.84 9.63
C PRO A 362 0.46 -16.11 10.02
N PRO A 363 1.64 -15.99 10.64
CA PRO A 363 2.48 -17.15 10.97
C PRO A 363 1.76 -18.16 11.87
N GLU A 364 2.16 -19.43 11.78
CA GLU A 364 1.66 -20.47 12.69
C GLU A 364 1.87 -20.11 14.17
N GLY A 365 0.87 -20.39 15.02
CA GLY A 365 0.89 -20.01 16.44
C GLY A 365 0.40 -18.59 16.72
N THR A 366 -0.02 -17.86 15.69
CA THR A 366 -0.71 -16.58 15.85
C THR A 366 -2.18 -16.79 16.23
N HIS A 367 -2.64 -16.05 17.25
CA HIS A 367 -4.01 -16.09 17.76
C HIS A 367 -4.62 -14.69 17.82
N PRO A 368 -5.87 -14.51 17.37
CA PRO A 368 -6.59 -13.25 17.56
C PRO A 368 -6.83 -13.04 19.07
N THR A 369 -6.32 -11.92 19.59
CA THR A 369 -6.44 -11.50 20.98
C THR A 369 -7.19 -10.18 21.03
N GLU A 370 -8.32 -10.18 21.72
CA GLU A 370 -9.12 -8.96 21.90
C GLU A 370 -8.56 -8.12 23.03
N PHE A 371 -8.44 -6.82 22.79
CA PHE A 371 -8.14 -5.80 23.78
C PHE A 371 -9.34 -4.84 23.89
N HIS A 372 -9.81 -4.64 25.11
CA HIS A 372 -10.90 -3.72 25.43
C HIS A 372 -10.37 -2.32 25.70
N LEU A 373 -11.12 -1.32 25.21
CA LEU A 373 -10.89 0.10 25.44
C LEU A 373 -11.53 0.51 26.79
N THR A 374 -10.79 1.21 27.65
CA THR A 374 -11.30 1.65 28.96
C THR A 374 -11.43 3.18 29.06
N ALA A 375 -12.32 3.64 29.94
CA ALA A 375 -12.62 5.07 30.11
C ALA A 375 -11.43 5.93 30.59
N ASP A 376 -10.43 5.31 31.22
CA ASP A 376 -9.19 5.93 31.67
C ASP A 376 -8.06 5.90 30.61
N GLY A 377 -8.37 5.53 29.36
CA GLY A 377 -7.38 5.44 28.27
C GLY A 377 -6.53 4.16 28.31
N GLY A 378 -7.00 3.14 29.00
CA GLY A 378 -6.35 1.82 29.05
C GLY A 378 -6.75 0.93 27.87
N LEU A 379 -5.83 0.04 27.51
CA LEU A 379 -6.03 -1.05 26.55
C LEU A 379 -5.69 -2.36 27.27
N THR A 380 -6.67 -3.25 27.45
CA THR A 380 -6.53 -4.45 28.31
C THR A 380 -7.15 -5.69 27.69
N PRO A 381 -6.52 -6.88 27.78
CA PRO A 381 -7.14 -8.13 27.34
C PRO A 381 -8.29 -8.58 28.25
N GLU A 382 -8.34 -8.09 29.50
CA GLU A 382 -9.43 -8.36 30.42
C GLU A 382 -10.62 -7.41 30.16
N PRO A 383 -11.84 -7.93 29.98
CA PRO A 383 -13.04 -7.09 29.89
C PRO A 383 -13.20 -6.26 31.16
N ARG A 384 -13.18 -4.93 31.02
CA ARG A 384 -13.55 -3.99 32.08
C ARG A 384 -14.74 -3.17 31.63
N ALA A 385 -15.94 -3.65 31.95
CA ALA A 385 -17.16 -2.92 31.64
C ALA A 385 -17.35 -1.78 32.66
N LEU A 386 -16.90 -0.58 32.29
CA LEU A 386 -17.36 0.66 32.90
C LEU A 386 -18.36 1.29 31.95
N ALA A 387 -19.59 1.54 32.41
CA ALA A 387 -20.60 2.17 31.56
C ALA A 387 -20.12 3.57 31.12
N GLY A 388 -20.16 3.85 29.81
CA GLY A 388 -19.85 5.17 29.28
C GLY A 388 -19.34 5.19 27.84
N TYR A 389 -18.98 6.39 27.42
CA TYR A 389 -18.32 6.68 26.15
C TYR A 389 -17.28 7.78 26.37
N LEU A 390 -16.30 7.87 25.48
CA LEU A 390 -15.48 9.06 25.30
C LEU A 390 -16.00 9.82 24.09
N GLU A 391 -16.07 11.15 24.19
CA GLU A 391 -16.57 12.01 23.12
C GLU A 391 -15.54 13.07 22.73
N TYR A 392 -15.54 13.42 21.44
CA TYR A 392 -14.66 14.42 20.86
C TYR A 392 -15.34 15.06 19.64
N ASP A 393 -14.90 16.27 19.29
CA ASP A 393 -15.38 16.96 18.09
C ASP A 393 -14.40 16.73 16.93
N HIS A 394 -14.90 16.22 15.83
CA HIS A 394 -14.21 16.21 14.55
C HIS A 394 -14.59 17.47 13.76
N ASP A 395 -13.64 18.39 13.59
CA ASP A 395 -13.78 19.53 12.69
C ASP A 395 -13.11 19.22 11.33
N PRO A 396 -13.88 19.09 10.23
CA PRO A 396 -13.29 18.92 8.89
C PRO A 396 -12.36 20.07 8.46
N GLY A 397 -12.42 21.23 9.12
CA GLY A 397 -11.52 22.38 8.96
C GLY A 397 -10.12 22.17 9.55
N ASP A 398 -9.99 21.36 10.60
CA ASP A 398 -8.75 21.00 11.30
C ASP A 398 -8.61 19.48 11.41
N PRO A 399 -8.45 18.75 10.28
CA PRO A 399 -8.32 17.30 10.32
C PRO A 399 -6.99 16.88 10.96
N VAL A 400 -6.99 15.70 11.61
CA VAL A 400 -5.79 15.06 12.13
C VAL A 400 -4.80 14.83 10.99
N PRO A 401 -3.55 15.31 11.10
CA PRO A 401 -2.60 15.23 10.01
C PRO A 401 -2.02 13.82 9.85
N THR A 402 -1.71 13.45 8.61
CA THR A 402 -0.94 12.25 8.28
C THR A 402 0.51 12.42 8.68
N ILE A 403 1.01 11.47 9.48
CA ILE A 403 2.42 11.33 9.83
C ILE A 403 2.83 9.88 9.53
N GLY A 404 3.52 9.68 8.42
CA GLY A 404 3.96 8.35 7.98
C GLY A 404 2.81 7.45 7.51
N GLY A 405 2.96 6.17 7.79
CA GLY A 405 2.01 5.11 7.45
C GLY A 405 2.20 4.58 6.03
N GLN A 406 1.17 3.90 5.54
CA GLN A 406 1.18 3.20 4.25
C GLN A 406 0.88 4.14 3.10
N VAL A 407 1.83 5.03 2.80
CA VAL A 407 1.72 6.04 1.76
C VAL A 407 2.77 5.80 0.68
N THR A 408 2.35 5.88 -0.58
CA THR A 408 3.24 5.87 -1.74
C THR A 408 2.90 7.02 -2.68
N SER A 409 3.88 7.51 -3.43
CA SER A 409 3.68 8.59 -4.41
C SER A 409 3.06 9.86 -3.83
N GLY A 410 3.14 10.05 -2.51
CA GLY A 410 2.52 11.17 -1.79
C GLY A 410 3.34 12.45 -1.79
N GLU A 411 4.63 12.36 -2.10
CA GLU A 411 5.54 13.51 -2.10
C GLU A 411 5.16 14.55 -3.18
N PRO A 412 5.38 15.84 -2.91
CA PRO A 412 5.94 16.42 -1.68
C PRO A 412 4.91 16.63 -0.54
N VAL A 413 3.65 16.25 -0.76
CA VAL A 413 2.53 16.60 0.13
C VAL A 413 2.51 15.72 1.40
N MET A 414 2.86 14.45 1.27
CA MET A 414 2.85 13.47 2.37
C MET A 414 3.90 12.39 2.12
N VAL A 415 4.46 11.85 3.20
CA VAL A 415 5.51 10.83 3.19
C VAL A 415 5.04 9.58 3.92
N GLY A 416 5.42 8.41 3.42
CA GLY A 416 5.12 7.11 4.04
C GLY A 416 6.29 6.57 4.84
N GLY A 417 6.03 5.64 5.76
CA GLY A 417 7.04 4.99 6.60
C GLY A 417 6.70 5.01 8.10
N ALA A 418 7.70 4.68 8.92
CA ALA A 418 7.62 4.70 10.37
C ALA A 418 8.11 6.05 10.89
N PHE A 419 7.31 6.73 11.69
CA PHE A 419 7.61 8.06 12.20
C PHE A 419 7.22 8.16 13.67
N ASP A 420 7.94 9.00 14.40
CA ASP A 420 7.44 9.48 15.69
C ASP A 420 6.11 10.20 15.43
N GLN A 421 5.08 9.93 16.21
CA GLN A 421 3.75 10.56 16.06
C GLN A 421 3.74 12.00 16.60
N ARG A 422 4.77 12.77 16.22
CA ARG A 422 4.98 14.19 16.50
C ARG A 422 5.11 14.94 15.17
N PRO A 423 4.28 15.97 14.92
CA PRO A 423 4.38 16.77 13.71
C PRO A 423 5.74 17.45 13.56
N ASP A 424 6.23 17.50 12.33
CA ASP A 424 7.46 18.18 11.93
C ASP A 424 7.32 18.85 10.56
N GLU A 425 8.42 19.31 9.98
CA GLU A 425 8.44 20.04 8.70
C GLU A 425 7.95 19.21 7.51
N ARG A 426 7.91 17.88 7.62
CA ARG A 426 7.36 16.97 6.60
C ARG A 426 5.85 16.79 6.74
N THR A 427 5.26 17.25 7.84
CA THR A 427 3.83 17.11 8.12
C THR A 427 3.03 18.16 7.34
N PHE A 428 2.10 17.71 6.50
CA PHE A 428 1.25 18.62 5.74
C PHE A 428 0.43 19.52 6.67
N ARG A 429 0.38 20.82 6.35
CA ARG A 429 -0.26 21.83 7.21
C ARG A 429 0.25 21.79 8.66
N LEU A 430 1.56 21.60 8.86
CA LEU A 430 2.18 21.76 10.18
C LEU A 430 1.63 23.03 10.85
N THR A 431 0.85 22.85 11.92
CA THR A 431 0.36 23.96 12.73
C THR A 431 1.51 24.57 13.53
N ALA A 432 1.28 25.71 14.20
CA ALA A 432 2.30 26.24 15.12
C ALA A 432 2.64 25.26 16.27
N SER A 433 1.77 24.28 16.56
CA SER A 433 1.99 23.25 17.56
C SER A 433 2.79 22.08 16.98
N ARG A 434 3.84 21.68 17.72
CA ARG A 434 4.63 20.45 17.50
C ARG A 434 4.38 19.41 18.60
N LEU A 435 3.27 19.54 19.34
CA LEU A 435 2.88 18.54 20.32
C LEU A 435 2.52 17.21 19.63
N PRO A 436 2.70 16.06 20.30
CA PRO A 436 2.39 14.76 19.69
C PRO A 436 0.89 14.62 19.37
N LEU A 437 0.54 13.74 18.43
CA LEU A 437 -0.85 13.60 17.97
C LEU A 437 -1.82 13.18 19.08
N ASP A 438 -1.35 12.43 20.08
CA ASP A 438 -2.13 12.03 21.26
C ASP A 438 -2.47 13.20 22.21
N SER A 439 -1.93 14.40 21.96
CA SER A 439 -2.30 15.62 22.68
C SER A 439 -3.49 16.36 22.05
N ARG A 440 -3.91 15.98 20.84
CA ARG A 440 -5.07 16.59 20.18
C ARG A 440 -6.35 16.13 20.85
N ALA A 441 -7.30 17.05 20.99
CA ALA A 441 -8.60 16.75 21.60
C ALA A 441 -9.48 15.82 20.75
N ASP A 442 -9.20 15.69 19.45
CA ASP A 442 -9.92 14.83 18.50
C ASP A 442 -9.19 13.49 18.22
N VAL A 443 -8.24 13.12 19.08
CA VAL A 443 -7.55 11.83 19.05
C VAL A 443 -7.75 11.14 20.40
N LEU A 444 -8.54 10.07 20.41
CA LEU A 444 -8.68 9.20 21.59
C LEU A 444 -7.55 8.18 21.62
N THR A 445 -6.81 8.14 22.72
CA THR A 445 -5.66 7.26 22.87
C THR A 445 -5.93 6.20 23.94
N PHE A 446 -5.67 4.95 23.59
CA PHE A 446 -5.77 3.79 24.49
C PHE A 446 -4.47 3.01 24.48
N GLN A 447 -3.92 2.70 25.65
CA GLN A 447 -2.65 1.98 25.72
C GLN A 447 -2.56 1.00 26.88
N THR A 448 -1.74 -0.03 26.71
CA THR A 448 -1.44 -0.99 27.78
C THR A 448 -0.62 -0.30 28.89
N ALA A 449 -0.55 -0.94 30.06
CA ALA A 449 0.58 -0.74 30.96
C ALA A 449 1.91 -1.06 30.22
N PRO A 450 3.08 -0.60 30.71
CA PRO A 450 4.35 -1.07 30.18
C PRO A 450 4.36 -2.60 30.21
N LEU A 451 4.68 -3.22 29.08
CA LEU A 451 4.60 -4.66 28.94
C LEU A 451 5.62 -5.33 29.88
N GLU A 452 5.18 -6.35 30.61
CA GLU A 452 6.04 -7.10 31.53
C GLU A 452 6.96 -8.10 30.80
N HIS A 453 6.54 -8.53 29.61
CA HIS A 453 7.21 -9.44 28.71
C HIS A 453 7.05 -8.97 27.27
N ASP A 454 7.88 -9.49 26.38
CA ASP A 454 7.82 -9.20 24.94
C ASP A 454 6.51 -9.73 24.34
N VAL A 455 5.89 -8.95 23.45
CA VAL A 455 4.66 -9.36 22.74
C VAL A 455 4.87 -9.19 21.23
N VAL A 456 4.69 -10.25 20.46
CA VAL A 456 4.75 -10.19 18.99
C VAL A 456 3.35 -10.10 18.42
N VAL A 457 3.10 -9.09 17.61
CA VAL A 457 1.87 -8.96 16.81
C VAL A 457 2.23 -9.16 15.34
N ALA A 458 1.60 -10.13 14.68
CA ALA A 458 1.81 -10.44 13.26
C ALA A 458 0.46 -10.73 12.58
N GLY A 459 0.03 -9.88 11.65
CA GLY A 459 -1.26 -9.96 10.96
C GLY A 459 -1.99 -8.62 10.91
N PRO A 460 -3.26 -8.60 10.47
CA PRO A 460 -4.05 -7.37 10.38
C PRO A 460 -4.48 -6.87 11.77
N VAL A 461 -4.81 -5.59 11.86
CA VAL A 461 -5.37 -4.97 13.08
C VAL A 461 -6.83 -4.64 12.82
N VAL A 462 -7.71 -5.08 13.69
CA VAL A 462 -9.15 -4.91 13.52
C VAL A 462 -9.73 -4.26 14.76
N ALA A 463 -10.36 -3.09 14.60
CA ALA A 463 -11.17 -2.51 15.66
C ALA A 463 -12.66 -2.71 15.36
N THR A 464 -13.37 -3.30 16.32
CA THR A 464 -14.83 -3.33 16.35
C THR A 464 -15.25 -2.27 17.35
N LEU A 465 -15.89 -1.19 16.89
CA LEU A 465 -16.20 -0.03 17.72
C LEU A 465 -17.72 0.16 17.80
N ALA A 466 -18.25 0.28 19.00
CA ALA A 466 -19.58 0.86 19.21
C ALA A 466 -19.42 2.39 19.21
N VAL A 467 -20.06 3.06 18.25
CA VAL A 467 -19.89 4.49 17.98
C VAL A 467 -21.21 5.22 17.79
N SER A 468 -21.22 6.52 18.03
CA SER A 468 -22.31 7.41 17.59
C SER A 468 -21.73 8.74 17.11
N SER A 469 -22.50 9.48 16.31
CA SER A 469 -22.12 10.82 15.84
C SER A 469 -23.30 11.78 15.92
N SER A 470 -23.06 13.08 16.08
CA SER A 470 -24.06 14.11 15.86
C SER A 470 -24.33 14.37 14.37
N ALA A 471 -23.43 13.91 13.49
CA ALA A 471 -23.48 14.12 12.06
C ALA A 471 -24.19 12.96 11.31
N ALA A 472 -24.60 13.23 10.06
CA ALA A 472 -25.23 12.23 9.19
C ALA A 472 -24.21 11.26 8.57
N ASP A 473 -22.92 11.60 8.64
CA ASP A 473 -21.81 10.75 8.27
C ASP A 473 -20.53 11.24 8.97
N THR A 474 -19.55 10.37 9.15
CA THR A 474 -18.20 10.69 9.65
C THR A 474 -17.27 9.55 9.25
N ASP A 475 -15.97 9.74 9.43
CA ASP A 475 -15.02 8.63 9.37
C ASP A 475 -14.60 8.22 10.79
N PHE A 476 -14.16 6.97 10.98
CA PHE A 476 -13.38 6.53 12.14
C PHE A 476 -12.07 5.94 11.65
N THR A 477 -10.96 6.37 12.24
CA THR A 477 -9.61 5.87 11.99
C THR A 477 -9.10 5.09 13.18
N VAL A 478 -8.21 4.13 12.90
CA VAL A 478 -7.51 3.35 13.93
C VAL A 478 -6.05 3.25 13.53
N LYS A 479 -5.16 3.60 14.44
CA LYS A 479 -3.71 3.54 14.24
C LYS A 479 -3.07 2.72 15.35
N LEU A 480 -2.34 1.68 14.99
CA LEU A 480 -1.52 0.90 15.93
C LEU A 480 -0.15 1.56 16.06
N VAL A 481 0.30 1.76 17.31
CA VAL A 481 1.53 2.45 17.66
C VAL A 481 2.34 1.64 18.68
N ASP A 482 3.64 1.52 18.44
CA ASP A 482 4.61 1.02 19.41
C ASP A 482 5.21 2.20 20.19
N VAL A 483 4.94 2.25 21.50
CA VAL A 483 5.43 3.33 22.36
C VAL A 483 6.69 2.86 23.08
N HIS A 484 7.82 3.35 22.62
CA HIS A 484 9.12 3.15 23.26
C HIS A 484 9.20 3.98 24.54
N PRO A 485 9.74 3.41 25.64
CA PRO A 485 9.90 4.13 26.89
C PRO A 485 10.93 5.27 26.76
N PRO A 486 10.83 6.31 27.61
CA PRO A 486 11.85 7.34 27.71
C PRO A 486 13.26 6.78 27.89
N ASN A 487 14.22 7.34 27.16
CA ASN A 487 15.64 7.03 27.29
C ASN A 487 16.50 8.28 27.03
N ALA A 488 17.82 8.14 27.05
CA ALA A 488 18.73 9.30 26.92
C ALA A 488 18.69 9.98 25.53
N ASP A 489 18.29 9.28 24.46
CA ASP A 489 18.17 9.89 23.11
C ASP A 489 16.75 10.37 22.80
N TYR A 490 15.77 9.76 23.48
CA TYR A 490 14.34 10.06 23.39
C TYR A 490 13.76 10.26 24.80
N PRO A 491 14.04 11.40 25.46
CA PRO A 491 13.65 11.63 26.86
C PRO A 491 12.13 11.71 27.08
N ALA A 492 11.35 11.92 26.02
CA ALA A 492 9.90 11.89 26.04
C ALA A 492 9.33 10.58 25.46
N GLY A 493 10.17 9.55 25.28
CA GLY A 493 9.82 8.34 24.52
C GLY A 493 9.67 8.61 23.02
N PHE A 494 9.36 7.55 22.27
CA PHE A 494 9.15 7.56 20.83
C PHE A 494 7.86 6.78 20.52
N ALA A 495 6.93 7.38 19.79
CA ALA A 495 5.66 6.76 19.43
C ALA A 495 5.69 6.38 17.95
N MET A 496 6.07 5.14 17.63
CA MET A 496 6.23 4.68 16.25
C MET A 496 4.90 4.14 15.69
N ASN A 497 4.36 4.74 14.63
CA ASN A 497 3.23 4.13 13.92
C ASN A 497 3.63 2.82 13.24
N LEU A 498 2.75 1.82 13.30
CA LEU A 498 2.95 0.52 12.64
C LEU A 498 2.04 0.35 11.43
N THR A 499 0.75 0.61 11.60
CA THR A 499 -0.28 0.51 10.57
C THR A 499 -1.48 1.36 10.95
N ASP A 500 -2.26 1.80 9.95
CA ASP A 500 -3.48 2.56 10.17
C ASP A 500 -4.56 2.25 9.13
N GLY A 501 -5.81 2.28 9.60
CA GLY A 501 -7.02 2.03 8.84
C GLY A 501 -8.05 3.14 9.03
N ILE A 502 -9.02 3.18 8.14
CA ILE A 502 -10.13 4.13 8.15
C ILE A 502 -11.40 3.41 7.70
N LEU A 503 -12.55 3.83 8.23
CA LEU A 503 -13.86 3.48 7.69
C LEU A 503 -14.71 4.74 7.59
N ARG A 504 -15.27 4.99 6.41
CA ARG A 504 -16.31 6.00 6.21
C ARG A 504 -17.68 5.41 6.56
N CYS A 505 -18.33 5.96 7.58
CA CYS A 505 -19.47 5.33 8.27
C CYS A 505 -20.69 5.08 7.39
N ARG A 506 -20.91 5.86 6.32
CA ARG A 506 -21.98 5.56 5.36
C ARG A 506 -21.84 4.16 4.75
N TYR A 507 -20.62 3.59 4.72
CA TYR A 507 -20.33 2.27 4.18
C TYR A 507 -20.22 1.15 5.23
N ARG A 508 -20.55 1.42 6.51
CA ARG A 508 -20.39 0.45 7.60
C ARG A 508 -21.05 -0.92 7.34
N ASP A 509 -22.19 -0.93 6.66
CA ASP A 509 -22.98 -2.13 6.37
C ASP A 509 -22.74 -2.65 4.94
N SER A 510 -22.36 -1.77 4.01
CA SER A 510 -22.16 -2.09 2.60
C SER A 510 -21.39 -0.98 1.88
N PHE A 511 -20.33 -1.35 1.17
CA PHE A 511 -19.67 -0.44 0.23
C PHE A 511 -20.52 -0.14 -1.03
N GLU A 512 -21.53 -0.96 -1.35
CA GLU A 512 -22.37 -0.79 -2.54
C GLU A 512 -23.61 0.07 -2.28
N THR A 513 -24.20 -0.10 -1.10
CA THR A 513 -25.44 0.57 -0.70
C THR A 513 -25.16 1.41 0.54
N PRO A 514 -24.61 2.63 0.38
CA PRO A 514 -24.33 3.49 1.52
C PRO A 514 -25.63 3.90 2.23
N SER A 515 -25.56 4.01 3.56
CA SER A 515 -26.68 4.49 4.37
C SER A 515 -26.19 5.52 5.40
N PRO A 516 -26.86 6.66 5.56
CA PRO A 516 -26.44 7.69 6.51
C PRO A 516 -26.52 7.17 7.95
N LEU A 517 -25.78 7.83 8.84
CA LEU A 517 -25.97 7.71 10.27
C LEU A 517 -27.22 8.50 10.71
N GLU A 518 -27.97 7.96 11.66
CA GLU A 518 -28.96 8.70 12.42
C GLU A 518 -28.25 9.40 13.60
N PRO A 519 -28.31 10.74 13.71
CA PRO A 519 -27.63 11.46 14.79
C PRO A 519 -27.97 10.91 16.18
N GLY A 520 -26.93 10.62 16.97
CA GLY A 520 -27.03 10.10 18.33
C GLY A 520 -27.33 8.60 18.44
N ARG A 521 -27.67 7.91 17.34
CA ARG A 521 -27.83 6.45 17.35
C ARG A 521 -26.47 5.77 17.45
N VAL A 522 -26.42 4.69 18.23
CA VAL A 522 -25.22 3.85 18.37
C VAL A 522 -25.20 2.80 17.26
N TYR A 523 -24.06 2.68 16.60
CA TYR A 523 -23.76 1.71 15.56
C TYR A 523 -22.52 0.92 15.95
N GLU A 524 -22.46 -0.35 15.56
CA GLU A 524 -21.21 -1.10 15.52
C GLU A 524 -20.53 -0.85 14.18
N VAL A 525 -19.24 -0.55 14.19
CA VAL A 525 -18.43 -0.36 12.99
C VAL A 525 -17.15 -1.15 13.08
N ARG A 526 -16.67 -1.66 11.94
CA ARG A 526 -15.42 -2.42 11.83
C ARG A 526 -14.39 -1.64 11.03
N VAL A 527 -13.32 -1.19 11.69
CA VAL A 527 -12.19 -0.50 11.07
C VAL A 527 -11.02 -1.49 10.96
N GLU A 528 -10.55 -1.76 9.75
CA GLU A 528 -9.44 -2.67 9.50
C GLU A 528 -8.22 -1.88 9.04
N ALA A 529 -7.10 -2.05 9.74
CA ALA A 529 -5.79 -1.56 9.32
C ALA A 529 -4.98 -2.75 8.75
N PRO A 530 -4.25 -2.55 7.63
CA PRO A 530 -3.56 -3.66 6.98
C PRO A 530 -2.45 -4.29 7.82
N ASP A 531 -1.99 -5.45 7.39
CA ASP A 531 -1.03 -6.31 8.07
C ASP A 531 0.26 -5.62 8.53
N THR A 532 0.79 -6.08 9.68
CA THR A 532 2.12 -5.72 10.20
C THR A 532 2.77 -6.91 10.90
N ALA A 533 4.06 -6.82 11.22
CA ALA A 533 4.76 -7.77 12.09
C ALA A 533 5.74 -7.01 13.00
N ASN A 534 5.42 -6.89 14.29
CA ASN A 534 6.21 -6.13 15.26
C ASN A 534 6.36 -6.86 16.60
N LEU A 535 7.58 -6.83 17.14
CA LEU A 535 7.89 -7.16 18.52
C LEU A 535 7.77 -5.88 19.37
N PHE A 536 6.74 -5.82 20.21
CA PHE A 536 6.66 -4.85 21.29
C PHE A 536 7.52 -5.36 22.44
N ALA A 537 8.69 -4.76 22.62
CA ALA A 537 9.63 -5.20 23.64
C ALA A 537 9.11 -4.92 25.06
N ARG A 538 9.56 -5.71 26.04
CA ARG A 538 9.32 -5.47 27.45
C ARG A 538 9.59 -4.00 27.82
N GLY A 539 8.64 -3.37 28.50
CA GLY A 539 8.68 -1.96 28.87
C GLY A 539 8.08 -1.00 27.83
N HIS A 540 7.89 -1.43 26.59
CA HIS A 540 7.08 -0.68 25.62
C HIS A 540 5.60 -0.73 25.98
N ARG A 541 4.77 0.00 25.24
CA ARG A 541 3.31 -0.12 25.31
C ARG A 541 2.75 -0.37 23.92
N ILE A 542 1.70 -1.18 23.87
CA ILE A 542 0.83 -1.25 22.70
C ILE A 542 -0.16 -0.09 22.84
N ARG A 543 -0.20 0.80 21.86
CA ARG A 543 -1.12 1.93 21.82
C ARG A 543 -1.98 1.90 20.57
N VAL A 544 -3.24 2.26 20.73
CA VAL A 544 -4.19 2.47 19.65
C VAL A 544 -4.73 3.89 19.74
N ASP A 545 -4.58 4.63 18.66
CA ASP A 545 -5.14 5.97 18.50
C ASP A 545 -6.39 5.89 17.60
N ILE A 546 -7.51 6.43 18.06
CA ILE A 546 -8.80 6.50 17.35
C ILE A 546 -9.14 7.96 17.08
N ALA A 547 -9.41 8.30 15.82
CA ALA A 547 -9.86 9.64 15.43
C ALA A 547 -10.90 9.56 14.30
N SER A 548 -11.18 10.67 13.64
CA SER A 548 -12.12 10.76 12.50
C SER A 548 -11.51 11.34 11.24
N SER A 549 -10.19 11.44 11.17
CA SER A 549 -9.47 11.82 9.96
C SER A 549 -8.01 11.35 9.99
N ASN A 550 -7.39 11.30 8.81
CA ASN A 550 -5.95 11.10 8.62
C ASN A 550 -5.59 11.76 7.28
N PHE A 551 -5.39 13.07 7.31
CA PHE A 551 -5.27 13.92 6.12
C PHE A 551 -3.83 14.44 5.94
N PRO A 552 -3.22 14.37 4.75
CA PRO A 552 -3.87 14.17 3.46
C PRO A 552 -3.76 12.75 2.90
N ARG A 553 -3.49 11.71 3.70
CA ARG A 553 -3.58 10.32 3.19
C ARG A 553 -4.96 10.07 2.59
N PHE A 554 -6.02 10.38 3.35
CA PHE A 554 -7.40 10.26 2.91
C PHE A 554 -8.06 11.62 2.70
N ASP A 555 -9.10 11.67 1.86
CA ASP A 555 -10.02 12.79 1.81
C ASP A 555 -10.77 12.98 3.14
N VAL A 556 -11.21 14.20 3.42
CA VAL A 556 -11.85 14.55 4.70
C VAL A 556 -13.36 14.43 4.55
N ASN A 557 -14.01 13.63 5.41
CA ASN A 557 -15.46 13.58 5.50
C ASN A 557 -16.03 14.96 5.91
N SER A 558 -17.06 15.43 5.21
CA SER A 558 -17.65 16.74 5.48
C SER A 558 -18.63 16.77 6.65
N GLY A 559 -19.06 15.61 7.15
CA GLY A 559 -20.08 15.50 8.20
C GLY A 559 -21.53 15.60 7.69
N THR A 560 -21.76 15.93 6.42
CA THR A 560 -23.12 16.22 5.93
C THR A 560 -23.87 15.00 5.38
N GLY A 561 -23.14 13.91 5.10
CA GLY A 561 -23.65 12.75 4.34
C GLY A 561 -23.75 12.96 2.83
N ALA A 562 -23.41 14.14 2.30
CA ALA A 562 -23.32 14.39 0.87
C ALA A 562 -22.03 13.79 0.26
N ASP A 563 -21.94 13.81 -1.06
CA ASP A 563 -20.79 13.31 -1.83
C ASP A 563 -19.54 14.17 -1.58
N GLU A 564 -18.42 13.53 -1.23
CA GLU A 564 -17.14 14.19 -0.90
C GLU A 564 -16.59 15.09 -2.01
N THR A 565 -16.94 14.81 -3.27
CA THR A 565 -16.39 15.51 -4.44
C THR A 565 -17.14 16.81 -4.74
N THR A 566 -18.39 16.94 -4.27
CA THR A 566 -19.26 18.07 -4.61
C THR A 566 -19.69 18.88 -3.39
N ASP A 567 -19.63 18.30 -2.19
CA ASP A 567 -20.10 18.98 -0.98
C ASP A 567 -19.19 20.15 -0.57
N ARG A 568 -19.81 21.32 -0.44
CA ARG A 568 -19.12 22.56 -0.08
C ARG A 568 -19.35 22.97 1.36
N ARG A 569 -20.19 22.24 2.09
CA ARG A 569 -20.46 22.49 3.49
C ARG A 569 -19.62 21.56 4.34
N ARG A 570 -19.35 21.98 5.56
CA ARG A 570 -18.67 21.18 6.59
C ARG A 570 -19.48 21.29 7.86
N VAL A 571 -19.66 20.19 8.55
CA VAL A 571 -20.35 20.10 9.84
C VAL A 571 -19.36 19.50 10.82
N VAL A 572 -19.14 20.19 11.93
CA VAL A 572 -18.39 19.64 13.06
C VAL A 572 -19.22 18.51 13.65
N ALA A 573 -18.63 17.32 13.74
CA ALA A 573 -19.29 16.12 14.24
C ALA A 573 -18.81 15.81 15.65
N THR A 574 -19.72 15.77 16.61
CA THR A 574 -19.43 15.23 17.95
C THR A 574 -19.53 13.71 17.87
N ASN A 575 -18.37 13.07 17.86
CA ASN A 575 -18.23 11.62 17.75
C ASN A 575 -18.03 11.00 19.13
N ARG A 576 -18.59 9.80 19.32
CA ARG A 576 -18.48 9.04 20.57
C ARG A 576 -18.01 7.63 20.30
N VAL A 577 -17.08 7.14 21.12
CA VAL A 577 -16.66 5.73 21.17
C VAL A 577 -17.08 5.17 22.52
N PHE A 578 -17.91 4.14 22.52
CA PHE A 578 -18.42 3.51 23.73
C PHE A 578 -17.36 2.56 24.31
N VAL A 579 -17.04 2.75 25.58
CA VAL A 579 -15.99 2.00 26.32
C VAL A 579 -16.62 1.08 27.38
N ASP A 580 -17.85 0.64 27.11
CA ASP A 580 -18.69 -0.22 27.97
C ASP A 580 -18.49 -1.73 27.73
N GLY A 581 -17.36 -2.09 27.10
CA GLY A 581 -17.02 -3.46 26.71
C GLY A 581 -17.42 -3.82 25.28
N ARG A 582 -18.23 -3.01 24.58
CA ARG A 582 -18.62 -3.26 23.18
C ARG A 582 -17.57 -2.87 22.15
N SER A 583 -16.63 -2.00 22.50
CA SER A 583 -15.52 -1.62 21.61
C SER A 583 -14.25 -2.37 21.96
N THR A 584 -13.70 -3.08 20.97
CA THR A 584 -12.48 -3.89 21.09
C THR A 584 -11.53 -3.66 19.92
N VAL A 585 -10.25 -3.93 20.14
CA VAL A 585 -9.23 -4.05 19.11
C VAL A 585 -8.68 -5.46 19.15
N THR A 586 -8.83 -6.20 18.05
CA THR A 586 -8.25 -7.52 17.86
C THR A 586 -6.85 -7.39 17.27
N LEU A 587 -5.86 -7.92 17.99
CA LEU A 587 -4.48 -8.04 17.56
C LEU A 587 -4.12 -9.51 17.37
N HIS A 588 -3.37 -9.82 16.32
CA HIS A 588 -2.92 -11.17 16.02
C HIS A 588 -1.61 -11.46 16.77
N VAL A 589 -1.71 -11.97 18.00
CA VAL A 589 -0.58 -12.21 18.90
C VAL A 589 0.05 -13.57 18.59
N LEU A 590 1.36 -13.59 18.32
CA LEU A 590 2.12 -14.83 18.14
C LEU A 590 2.51 -15.39 19.52
N ALA A 591 2.13 -16.64 19.79
CA ALA A 591 2.58 -17.34 21.00
C ALA A 591 4.11 -17.38 21.07
N GLU A 592 4.68 -17.34 22.28
CA GLU A 592 6.14 -17.25 22.50
C GLU A 592 6.90 -18.19 21.54
N GLU A 593 7.83 -17.63 20.76
CA GLU A 593 8.69 -18.42 19.89
C GLU A 593 9.43 -19.46 20.75
N PRO A 594 9.46 -20.75 20.37
CA PRO A 594 10.35 -21.69 21.03
C PRO A 594 11.77 -21.13 20.93
N ARG A 595 12.39 -20.89 22.10
CA ARG A 595 13.72 -20.31 22.23
C ARG A 595 14.80 -21.11 21.52
#